data_AF-A0A6N4WXU9-F1
#
_entry.id   AF-A0A6N4WXU9-F1
#
_cell.length_a   1.000
_cell.length_b   1.000
_cell.length_c   1.000
_cell.angle_alpha   90.00
_cell.angle_beta   90.00
_cell.angle_gamma   90.00
#
_symmetry.space_group_name_H-M   'P 1'
#
loop_
_entity.id
_entity.type
_entity.pdbx_description
1 polymer ?
#
loop_
_entity_poly.entity_id
_entity_poly.type
_entity_poly.pdbx_seq_one_letter_code
_entity_poly.pdbx_strand_id
1 'polypeptide(L)'
;MKQTRTIRRAFHIARLCFGAMLCSNLSAVETLPTAFKLRKVPMVTQRENFCVPASAAMIAGYHGIKTDQDQIAQLSSEASISNEGTYPSDMALAMQKLGFDGKTLIWEDEADFNAKVLPAIRHSLVETGPIYISFRPGAFGAMGHGCVIIGYDDRREELFFHNPWGNKFTKTYGEVAAFGYGIVQFDPPRAAPIASDTFIAQIQQHAPRFDGDFVVLASRLKDAGLPFDLVWCSRRDARDDERFASDTAREDGRKILELAFRRNPAVLIPSSPDGKTKKYYFVTRPAKGGASFMVREITERGWSDAQLKTLGSLTREWATAFTIAEQTAPVWELPMIELHEGSED
;
A
#
# COMPACT_ATOMS: atom_id res chain seq x y z
N MET A 1 -35.72 -60.34 58.83
CA MET A 1 -34.41 -60.92 59.21
C MET A 1 -33.48 -60.89 58.00
N LYS A 2 -32.24 -60.43 58.20
CA LYS A 2 -31.05 -60.49 57.32
C LYS A 2 -30.97 -59.56 56.09
N GLN A 3 -30.25 -58.44 56.31
CA GLN A 3 -29.01 -58.02 55.60
C GLN A 3 -28.42 -59.08 54.63
N THR A 4 -27.81 -58.78 53.46
CA THR A 4 -26.83 -57.73 53.12
C THR A 4 -26.45 -57.83 51.61
N ARG A 5 -26.10 -56.69 50.97
CA ARG A 5 -24.99 -56.45 49.98
C ARG A 5 -25.06 -57.16 48.59
N THR A 6 -24.64 -56.63 47.43
CA THR A 6 -23.78 -55.48 47.04
C THR A 6 -23.80 -55.28 45.50
N ILE A 7 -23.78 -54.00 45.04
CA ILE A 7 -22.96 -53.36 43.97
C ILE A 7 -23.12 -53.75 42.47
N ARG A 8 -23.49 -52.75 41.62
CA ARG A 8 -22.72 -52.05 40.53
C ARG A 8 -23.71 -51.34 39.57
N ARG A 9 -23.92 -50.01 39.65
CA ARG A 9 -23.32 -48.91 38.82
C ARG A 9 -23.24 -49.24 37.32
N ALA A 10 -23.58 -48.40 36.35
CA ALA A 10 -24.13 -47.04 36.26
C ALA A 10 -24.40 -46.78 34.75
N PHE A 11 -25.28 -45.84 34.38
CA PHE A 11 -25.09 -44.87 33.27
C PHE A 11 -26.29 -43.91 33.27
N HIS A 12 -26.05 -42.67 33.72
CA HIS A 12 -26.99 -41.56 33.60
C HIS A 12 -26.68 -40.76 32.33
N ILE A 13 -27.69 -40.64 31.47
CA ILE A 13 -27.73 -39.68 30.36
C ILE A 13 -28.26 -38.37 30.91
N ALA A 14 -27.42 -37.32 30.94
CA ALA A 14 -27.84 -35.96 31.22
C ALA A 14 -28.16 -35.27 29.88
N ARG A 15 -29.44 -34.95 29.66
CA ARG A 15 -29.89 -34.02 28.62
C ARG A 15 -29.87 -32.61 29.22
N LEU A 16 -28.95 -31.78 28.74
CA LEU A 16 -28.89 -30.35 29.05
C LEU A 16 -29.71 -29.57 28.03
N CYS A 17 -30.57 -28.69 28.55
CA CYS A 17 -31.44 -27.79 27.81
C CYS A 17 -30.62 -26.74 27.02
N PHE A 18 -30.91 -26.59 25.74
CA PHE A 18 -30.49 -25.44 24.93
C PHE A 18 -31.47 -24.28 25.15
N GLY A 19 -31.08 -23.29 25.93
CA GLY A 19 -31.70 -21.97 25.94
C GLY A 19 -30.95 -21.06 24.97
N ALA A 20 -31.61 -20.63 23.89
CA ALA A 20 -31.07 -19.67 22.95
C ALA A 20 -30.96 -18.30 23.62
N MET A 21 -29.73 -17.86 23.91
CA MET A 21 -29.41 -16.49 24.30
C MET A 21 -29.31 -15.66 23.02
N LEU A 22 -30.31 -14.82 22.78
CA LEU A 22 -30.23 -13.69 21.85
C LEU A 22 -29.24 -12.67 22.43
N CYS A 23 -27.97 -12.78 22.04
CA CYS A 23 -27.01 -11.69 22.23
C CYS A 23 -27.24 -10.64 21.14
N SER A 24 -27.96 -9.58 21.50
CA SER A 24 -28.00 -8.33 20.76
C SER A 24 -26.58 -7.75 20.73
N ASN A 25 -25.93 -7.75 19.57
CA ASN A 25 -24.71 -6.98 19.32
C ASN A 25 -25.06 -5.49 19.33
N LEU A 26 -25.11 -4.89 20.52
CA LEU A 26 -24.93 -3.45 20.67
C LEU A 26 -23.47 -3.16 20.35
N SER A 27 -23.20 -2.67 19.14
CA SER A 27 -21.90 -2.05 18.81
C SER A 27 -21.61 -0.98 19.84
N ALA A 28 -20.64 -1.23 20.72
CA ALA A 28 -20.10 -0.20 21.60
C ALA A 28 -19.54 0.90 20.71
N VAL A 29 -20.08 2.12 20.83
CA VAL A 29 -19.46 3.31 20.26
C VAL A 29 -18.10 3.42 20.96
N GLU A 30 -17.04 3.08 20.26
CA GLU A 30 -15.68 3.14 20.81
C GLU A 30 -15.34 4.61 21.06
N THR A 31 -15.36 5.02 22.33
CA THR A 31 -15.07 6.40 22.72
C THR A 31 -13.58 6.66 22.51
N LEU A 32 -13.25 7.60 21.63
CA LEU A 32 -11.87 8.04 21.41
C LEU A 32 -11.22 8.55 22.73
N PRO A 33 -9.89 8.41 22.88
CA PRO A 33 -9.18 8.92 24.04
C PRO A 33 -9.29 10.45 24.14
N THR A 34 -9.37 11.00 25.36
CA THR A 34 -9.45 12.46 25.57
C THR A 34 -8.18 13.21 25.15
N ALA A 35 -7.07 12.52 24.97
CA ALA A 35 -5.84 13.07 24.43
C ALA A 35 -5.07 11.98 23.69
N PHE A 36 -4.53 12.31 22.52
CA PHE A 36 -3.78 11.37 21.69
C PHE A 36 -2.62 12.07 20.97
N LYS A 37 -1.49 11.37 20.85
CA LYS A 37 -0.33 11.91 20.13
C LYS A 37 0.48 10.80 19.46
N LEU A 38 0.70 10.97 18.17
CA LEU A 38 1.54 10.10 17.36
C LEU A 38 3.02 10.28 17.76
N ARG A 39 3.67 9.20 18.19
CA ARG A 39 5.05 9.24 18.72
C ARG A 39 6.16 9.12 17.67
N LYS A 40 5.84 8.76 16.42
CA LYS A 40 6.81 8.37 15.38
C LYS A 40 6.66 9.13 14.06
N VAL A 41 5.98 10.28 14.07
CA VAL A 41 5.95 11.14 12.87
C VAL A 41 7.35 11.75 12.71
N PRO A 42 8.08 11.49 11.61
CA PRO A 42 9.38 12.10 11.41
C PRO A 42 9.24 13.62 11.27
N MET A 43 10.28 14.37 11.63
CA MET A 43 10.37 15.79 11.30
C MET A 43 11.15 15.93 10.01
N VAL A 44 10.57 16.63 9.03
CA VAL A 44 11.25 16.99 7.78
C VAL A 44 11.29 18.51 7.72
N THR A 45 12.49 19.08 7.80
CA THR A 45 12.69 20.51 7.62
C THR A 45 12.60 20.84 6.13
N GLN A 46 11.70 21.74 5.76
CA GLN A 46 11.53 22.20 4.39
C GLN A 46 12.77 22.94 3.92
N ARG A 47 13.00 22.89 2.61
CA ARG A 47 13.84 23.86 1.91
C ARG A 47 12.93 24.93 1.33
N GLU A 48 13.29 26.20 1.48
CA GLU A 48 12.62 27.32 0.81
C GLU A 48 11.08 27.21 0.88
N ASN A 49 10.37 27.06 -0.24
CA ASN A 49 8.90 27.01 -0.29
C ASN A 49 8.29 25.59 -0.23
N PHE A 50 9.06 24.58 0.23
CA PHE A 50 8.64 23.18 0.23
C PHE A 50 7.79 22.78 1.47
N CYS A 51 7.02 23.68 2.06
CA CYS A 51 6.24 23.35 3.26
C CYS A 51 5.28 22.18 3.02
N VAL A 52 4.70 22.10 1.83
CA VAL A 52 3.79 21.02 1.42
C VAL A 52 4.53 19.71 1.10
N PRO A 53 5.56 19.68 0.22
CA PRO A 53 6.37 18.47 0.02
C PRO A 53 7.00 17.91 1.29
N ALA A 54 7.50 18.77 2.18
CA ALA A 54 8.05 18.34 3.46
C ALA A 54 6.97 17.75 4.38
N SER A 55 5.78 18.34 4.43
CA SER A 55 4.64 17.79 5.18
C SER A 55 4.18 16.43 4.64
N ALA A 56 4.11 16.27 3.33
CA ALA A 56 3.79 15.00 2.68
C ALA A 56 4.85 13.93 2.99
N ALA A 57 6.14 14.28 2.97
CA ALA A 57 7.22 13.38 3.34
C ALA A 57 7.13 12.95 4.83
N MET A 58 6.70 13.84 5.73
CA MET A 58 6.44 13.49 7.13
C MET A 58 5.32 12.45 7.25
N ILE A 59 4.22 12.64 6.53
CA ILE A 59 3.06 11.71 6.52
C ILE A 59 3.47 10.37 5.91
N ALA A 60 4.09 10.36 4.73
CA ALA A 60 4.58 9.16 4.06
C ALA A 60 5.58 8.38 4.93
N GLY A 61 6.52 9.09 5.58
CA GLY A 61 7.51 8.51 6.46
C GLY A 61 6.91 7.87 7.72
N TYR A 62 5.84 8.44 8.28
CA TYR A 62 5.10 7.82 9.39
C TYR A 62 4.55 6.44 9.00
N HIS A 63 4.11 6.28 7.75
CA HIS A 63 3.63 5.02 7.18
C HIS A 63 4.73 4.09 6.65
N GLY A 64 6.00 4.41 6.89
CA GLY A 64 7.13 3.60 6.46
C GLY A 64 7.43 3.67 4.96
N ILE A 65 6.81 4.61 4.22
CA ILE A 65 7.17 4.88 2.84
C ILE A 65 8.45 5.72 2.82
N LYS A 66 9.51 5.17 2.24
CA LYS A 66 10.76 5.89 2.03
C LYS A 66 10.60 6.86 0.86
N THR A 67 10.43 8.14 1.18
CA THR A 67 10.42 9.25 0.25
C THR A 67 11.01 10.49 0.93
N ASP A 68 11.48 11.46 0.14
CA ASP A 68 11.88 12.78 0.60
C ASP A 68 11.06 13.91 -0.06
N GLN A 69 11.31 15.15 0.36
CA GLN A 69 10.60 16.32 -0.15
C GLN A 69 10.89 16.61 -1.64
N ASP A 70 12.06 16.22 -2.16
CA ASP A 70 12.40 16.36 -3.59
C ASP A 70 11.55 15.41 -4.43
N GLN A 71 11.49 14.15 -4.02
CA GLN A 71 10.70 13.11 -4.69
C GLN A 71 9.20 13.45 -4.65
N ILE A 72 8.69 13.97 -3.53
CA ILE A 72 7.30 14.45 -3.49
C ILE A 72 7.09 15.59 -4.49
N ALA A 73 7.98 16.59 -4.53
CA ALA A 73 7.84 17.72 -5.44
C ALA A 73 7.86 17.27 -6.92
N GLN A 74 8.70 16.30 -7.27
CA GLN A 74 8.72 15.68 -8.60
C GLN A 74 7.42 14.95 -8.94
N LEU A 75 6.77 14.34 -7.94
CA LEU A 75 5.50 13.65 -8.12
C LEU A 75 4.30 14.61 -8.18
N SER A 76 4.42 15.84 -7.67
CA SER A 76 3.32 16.79 -7.55
C SER A 76 3.10 17.60 -8.84
N SER A 77 3.96 18.58 -9.14
CA SER A 77 3.78 19.50 -10.27
C SER A 77 5.08 20.24 -10.65
N GLU A 78 5.16 20.77 -11.88
CA GLU A 78 6.30 21.60 -12.33
C GLU A 78 6.49 22.84 -11.44
N ALA A 79 5.41 23.48 -10.99
CA ALA A 79 5.47 24.61 -10.05
C ALA A 79 6.11 24.21 -8.71
N SER A 80 5.84 22.98 -8.23
CA SER A 80 6.47 22.44 -7.03
C SER A 80 7.96 22.16 -7.24
N ILE A 81 8.33 21.62 -8.41
CA ILE A 81 9.73 21.39 -8.79
C ILE A 81 10.50 22.72 -8.86
N SER A 82 9.87 23.76 -9.40
CA SER A 82 10.43 25.11 -9.56
C SER A 82 10.36 25.98 -8.29
N ASN A 83 9.91 25.44 -7.15
CA ASN A 83 9.86 26.13 -5.86
C ASN A 83 8.93 27.36 -5.83
N GLU A 84 7.89 27.38 -6.66
CA GLU A 84 6.89 28.47 -6.70
C GLU A 84 5.76 28.27 -5.67
N GLY A 85 5.83 27.19 -4.89
CA GLY A 85 4.79 26.74 -3.98
C GLY A 85 4.01 25.55 -4.53
N THR A 86 3.29 24.86 -3.65
CA THR A 86 2.55 23.65 -4.00
C THR A 86 1.13 23.76 -3.45
N TYR A 87 0.14 23.56 -4.31
CA TYR A 87 -1.26 23.54 -3.89
C TYR A 87 -1.60 22.21 -3.20
N PRO A 88 -2.58 22.18 -2.27
CA PRO A 88 -3.05 20.93 -1.66
C PRO A 88 -3.52 19.88 -2.67
N SER A 89 -4.04 20.29 -3.85
CA SER A 89 -4.39 19.39 -4.95
C SER A 89 -3.19 18.64 -5.52
N ASP A 90 -2.05 19.33 -5.69
CA ASP A 90 -0.82 18.75 -6.22
C ASP A 90 -0.20 17.78 -5.19
N MET A 91 -0.35 18.10 -3.91
CA MET A 91 0.01 17.20 -2.81
C MET A 91 -0.83 15.92 -2.84
N ALA A 92 -2.15 16.05 -2.97
CA ALA A 92 -3.05 14.90 -3.04
C ALA A 92 -2.68 13.99 -4.22
N LEU A 93 -2.37 14.57 -5.40
CA LEU A 93 -1.90 13.83 -6.56
C LEU A 93 -0.58 13.09 -6.30
N ALA A 94 0.40 13.76 -5.69
CA ALA A 94 1.68 13.12 -5.35
C ALA A 94 1.50 11.96 -4.36
N MET A 95 0.68 12.18 -3.33
CA MET A 95 0.35 11.15 -2.33
C MET A 95 -0.43 9.99 -2.94
N GLN A 96 -1.33 10.26 -3.89
CA GLN A 96 -2.02 9.23 -4.67
C GLN A 96 -1.04 8.37 -5.48
N LYS A 97 -0.03 8.96 -6.11
CA LYS A 97 1.05 8.22 -6.79
C LYS A 97 1.88 7.37 -5.83
N LEU A 98 1.91 7.72 -4.54
CA LEU A 98 2.51 6.91 -3.48
C LEU A 98 1.57 5.84 -2.89
N GLY A 99 0.32 5.79 -3.35
CA GLY A 99 -0.69 4.81 -2.97
C GLY A 99 -1.61 5.25 -1.84
N PHE A 100 -1.55 6.50 -1.40
CA PHE A 100 -2.51 7.05 -0.44
C PHE A 100 -3.82 7.44 -1.14
N ASP A 101 -4.92 7.46 -0.39
CA ASP A 101 -6.14 8.15 -0.83
C ASP A 101 -6.33 9.40 0.02
N GLY A 102 -6.59 10.55 -0.61
CA GLY A 102 -6.59 11.86 0.02
C GLY A 102 -7.98 12.48 0.03
N LYS A 103 -8.47 12.85 1.22
CA LYS A 103 -9.74 13.56 1.39
C LYS A 103 -9.53 14.95 1.97
N THR A 104 -9.93 15.96 1.21
CA THR A 104 -9.89 17.36 1.66
C THR A 104 -11.14 17.69 2.46
N LEU A 105 -10.97 18.32 3.62
CA LEU A 105 -12.04 18.92 4.40
C LEU A 105 -11.76 20.42 4.57
N ILE A 106 -12.75 21.23 4.21
CA ILE A 106 -12.78 22.68 4.39
C ILE A 106 -14.01 22.99 5.25
N TRP A 107 -13.92 24.04 6.05
CA TRP A 107 -15.01 24.51 6.89
C TRP A 107 -15.24 26.01 6.69
N GLU A 108 -16.47 26.44 6.97
CA GLU A 108 -16.88 27.83 6.79
C GLU A 108 -16.59 28.68 8.04
N ASP A 109 -16.87 28.14 9.21
CA ASP A 109 -16.74 28.84 10.49
C ASP A 109 -16.34 27.88 11.63
N GLU A 110 -16.21 28.43 12.83
CA GLU A 110 -15.82 27.68 14.03
C GLU A 110 -16.85 26.63 14.45
N ALA A 111 -18.14 26.88 14.22
CA ALA A 111 -19.19 25.92 14.56
C ALA A 111 -19.10 24.69 13.62
N ASP A 112 -18.90 24.91 12.32
CA ASP A 112 -18.70 23.86 11.33
C ASP A 112 -17.42 23.07 11.59
N PHE A 113 -16.32 23.75 11.93
CA PHE A 113 -15.07 23.11 12.35
C PHE A 113 -15.31 22.17 13.55
N ASN A 114 -15.93 22.68 14.61
CA ASN A 114 -16.13 21.92 15.85
C ASN A 114 -17.12 20.75 15.67
N ALA A 115 -18.15 20.93 14.85
CA ALA A 115 -19.18 19.92 14.63
C ALA A 115 -18.73 18.79 13.69
N LYS A 116 -17.90 19.09 12.67
CA LYS A 116 -17.57 18.13 11.60
C LYS A 116 -16.08 17.82 11.50
N VAL A 117 -15.25 18.85 11.44
CA VAL A 117 -13.83 18.70 11.12
C VAL A 117 -13.03 18.21 12.32
N LEU A 118 -13.25 18.76 13.51
CA LEU A 118 -12.56 18.34 14.72
C LEU A 118 -12.81 16.86 15.08
N PRO A 119 -14.07 16.33 15.04
CA PRO A 119 -14.31 14.89 15.15
C PRO A 119 -13.54 14.07 14.11
N ALA A 120 -13.53 14.50 12.84
CA ALA A 120 -12.81 13.81 11.78
C ALA A 120 -11.29 13.81 12.01
N ILE A 121 -10.72 14.92 12.49
CA ILE A 121 -9.31 15.02 12.90
C ILE A 121 -9.01 14.00 14.00
N ARG A 122 -9.84 13.93 15.05
CA ARG A 122 -9.62 13.02 16.18
C ARG A 122 -9.66 11.56 15.74
N HIS A 123 -10.65 11.18 14.92
CA HIS A 123 -10.74 9.82 14.36
C HIS A 123 -9.52 9.48 13.50
N SER A 124 -9.21 10.32 12.51
CA SER A 124 -8.06 10.06 11.63
C SER A 124 -6.75 9.96 12.38
N LEU A 125 -6.50 10.79 13.40
CA LEU A 125 -5.26 10.68 14.18
C LEU A 125 -5.13 9.33 14.89
N VAL A 126 -6.23 8.76 15.38
CA VAL A 126 -6.23 7.46 16.07
C VAL A 126 -6.17 6.29 15.08
N GLU A 127 -6.92 6.38 14.00
CA GLU A 127 -7.17 5.25 13.08
C GLU A 127 -6.18 5.22 11.92
N THR A 128 -5.90 6.37 11.30
CA THR A 128 -5.16 6.44 10.04
C THR A 128 -3.81 7.11 10.14
N GLY A 129 -3.62 8.12 11.00
CA GLY A 129 -2.32 8.75 11.24
C GLY A 129 -2.29 10.27 11.08
N PRO A 130 -1.12 10.86 10.76
CA PRO A 130 -0.94 12.31 10.74
C PRO A 130 -1.69 12.97 9.58
N ILE A 131 -2.16 14.20 9.81
CA ILE A 131 -3.04 14.93 8.89
C ILE A 131 -2.34 16.19 8.41
N TYR A 132 -2.45 16.50 7.12
CA TYR A 132 -1.96 17.78 6.60
C TYR A 132 -2.97 18.89 6.87
N ILE A 133 -2.49 20.07 7.26
CA ILE A 133 -3.29 21.29 7.36
C ILE A 133 -2.63 22.42 6.59
N SER A 134 -3.45 23.19 5.87
CA SER A 134 -3.05 24.46 5.29
C SER A 134 -3.57 25.60 6.15
N PHE A 135 -2.69 26.52 6.54
CA PHE A 135 -3.03 27.76 7.23
C PHE A 135 -3.06 28.93 6.24
N ARG A 136 -4.01 29.85 6.46
CA ARG A 136 -4.16 31.08 5.68
C ARG A 136 -3.00 32.05 5.93
N PRO A 137 -2.73 32.99 5.00
CA PRO A 137 -1.90 34.16 5.29
C PRO A 137 -2.32 34.85 6.59
N GLY A 138 -1.34 35.32 7.35
CA GLY A 138 -1.51 35.94 8.68
C GLY A 138 -1.23 34.98 9.84
N ALA A 139 -1.41 33.67 9.64
CA ALA A 139 -1.16 32.68 10.70
C ALA A 139 0.35 32.44 10.95
N PHE A 140 1.14 32.45 9.88
CA PHE A 140 2.58 32.17 9.88
C PHE A 140 3.35 33.20 9.04
N GLY A 141 2.87 34.44 9.00
CA GLY A 141 3.42 35.52 8.17
C GLY A 141 2.54 35.85 6.97
N ALA A 142 3.10 36.53 5.97
CA ALA A 142 2.33 37.09 4.84
C ALA A 142 1.85 36.05 3.81
N MET A 143 2.33 34.80 3.88
CA MET A 143 1.97 33.72 2.96
C MET A 143 1.26 32.59 3.71
N GLY A 144 0.49 31.77 2.98
CA GLY A 144 -0.07 30.53 3.53
C GLY A 144 1.04 29.54 3.89
N HIS A 145 0.77 28.63 4.84
CA HIS A 145 1.76 27.68 5.33
C HIS A 145 1.17 26.31 5.64
N GLY A 146 1.88 25.26 5.24
CA GLY A 146 1.49 23.87 5.47
C GLY A 146 2.13 23.29 6.72
N CYS A 147 1.35 22.61 7.56
CA CYS A 147 1.84 21.90 8.74
C CYS A 147 1.22 20.49 8.82
N VAL A 148 1.71 19.68 9.76
CA VAL A 148 1.18 18.34 10.02
C VAL A 148 0.60 18.27 11.43
N ILE A 149 -0.67 17.93 11.56
CA ILE A 149 -1.34 17.62 12.83
C ILE A 149 -0.90 16.21 13.25
N ILE A 150 -0.42 16.07 14.48
CA ILE A 150 0.12 14.82 15.02
C ILE A 150 -0.58 14.37 16.31
N GLY A 151 -1.59 15.10 16.79
CA GLY A 151 -2.30 14.76 18.01
C GLY A 151 -3.22 15.87 18.50
N TYR A 152 -3.93 15.59 19.58
CA TYR A 152 -4.88 16.48 20.24
C TYR A 152 -4.91 16.24 21.75
N ASP A 153 -5.41 17.23 22.49
CA ASP A 153 -5.75 17.15 23.92
C ASP A 153 -7.07 17.90 24.17
N ASP A 154 -8.16 17.14 24.31
CA ASP A 154 -9.52 17.68 24.51
C ASP A 154 -9.64 18.42 25.86
N ARG A 155 -8.79 18.12 26.85
CA ARG A 155 -8.82 18.82 28.15
C ARG A 155 -8.26 20.22 28.05
N ARG A 156 -7.35 20.45 27.09
CA ARG A 156 -6.73 21.74 26.83
C ARG A 156 -7.30 22.43 25.60
N GLU A 157 -8.15 21.71 24.86
CA GLU A 157 -8.69 22.15 23.57
C GLU A 157 -7.58 22.51 22.57
N GLU A 158 -6.53 21.66 22.51
CA GLU A 158 -5.34 21.91 21.70
C GLU A 158 -5.08 20.82 20.66
N LEU A 159 -4.50 21.23 19.52
CA LEU A 159 -3.88 20.35 18.54
C LEU A 159 -2.35 20.46 18.61
N PHE A 160 -1.68 19.34 18.36
CA PHE A 160 -0.22 19.22 18.31
C PHE A 160 0.27 19.16 16.88
N PHE A 161 1.33 19.90 16.56
CA PHE A 161 1.82 20.03 15.19
C PHE A 161 3.31 19.74 15.04
N HIS A 162 3.66 19.22 13.87
CA HIS A 162 4.99 19.35 13.28
C HIS A 162 4.96 20.46 12.23
N ASN A 163 5.86 21.43 12.35
CA ASN A 163 6.05 22.50 11.40
C ASN A 163 7.25 22.16 10.49
N PRO A 164 7.11 22.22 9.16
CA PRO A 164 8.23 22.06 8.24
C PRO A 164 9.38 23.06 8.44
N TRP A 165 9.26 24.11 9.25
CA TRP A 165 10.41 24.90 9.70
C TRP A 165 11.34 24.17 10.69
N GLY A 166 11.04 22.92 11.04
CA GLY A 166 11.88 22.06 11.87
C GLY A 166 11.53 22.09 13.36
N ASN A 167 10.39 22.69 13.73
CA ASN A 167 9.94 22.80 15.12
C ASN A 167 8.55 22.17 15.35
N LYS A 168 8.21 21.98 16.62
CA LYS A 168 6.90 21.48 17.07
C LYS A 168 6.17 22.61 17.80
N PHE A 169 4.86 22.67 17.67
CA PHE A 169 4.05 23.69 18.35
C PHE A 169 2.66 23.16 18.66
N THR A 170 1.88 23.95 19.41
CA THR A 170 0.47 23.70 19.72
C THR A 170 -0.37 24.90 19.30
N LYS A 171 -1.64 24.67 18.99
CA LYS A 171 -2.66 25.71 18.79
C LYS A 171 -3.98 25.24 19.36
N THR A 172 -4.80 26.18 19.84
CA THR A 172 -6.14 25.84 20.32
C THR A 172 -7.07 25.47 19.16
N TYR A 173 -8.17 24.77 19.44
CA TYR A 173 -9.20 24.45 18.45
C TYR A 173 -9.75 25.71 17.80
N GLY A 174 -10.02 26.77 18.58
CA GLY A 174 -10.49 28.05 18.07
C GLY A 174 -9.47 28.74 17.16
N GLU A 175 -8.18 28.74 17.50
CA GLU A 175 -7.14 29.28 16.61
C GLU A 175 -7.05 28.52 15.30
N VAL A 176 -7.18 27.18 15.35
CA VAL A 176 -7.14 26.35 14.14
C VAL A 176 -8.38 26.59 13.29
N ALA A 177 -9.56 26.68 13.90
CA ALA A 177 -10.80 27.00 13.22
C ALA A 177 -10.74 28.37 12.52
N ALA A 178 -10.17 29.39 13.18
CA ALA A 178 -10.10 30.74 12.65
C ALA A 178 -9.06 30.90 11.52
N PHE A 179 -7.89 30.28 11.66
CA PHE A 179 -6.74 30.51 10.77
C PHE A 179 -6.46 29.37 9.79
N GLY A 180 -7.08 28.20 9.98
CA GLY A 180 -7.00 27.12 9.03
C GLY A 180 -7.75 27.45 7.74
N TYR A 181 -7.19 27.00 6.62
CA TYR A 181 -7.86 27.02 5.32
C TYR A 181 -8.59 25.70 5.05
N GLY A 182 -7.95 24.59 5.40
CA GLY A 182 -8.48 23.24 5.21
C GLY A 182 -7.47 22.19 5.64
N ILE A 183 -7.93 20.96 5.79
CA ILE A 183 -7.08 19.78 6.05
C ILE A 183 -7.16 18.80 4.90
N VAL A 184 -6.13 17.96 4.77
CA VAL A 184 -6.15 16.77 3.94
C VAL A 184 -5.85 15.57 4.82
N GLN A 185 -6.84 14.69 4.93
CA GLN A 185 -6.72 13.37 5.55
C GLN A 185 -6.21 12.39 4.51
N PHE A 186 -5.28 11.52 4.90
CA PHE A 186 -4.78 10.48 4.02
C PHE A 186 -5.09 9.11 4.61
N ASP A 187 -5.79 8.29 3.84
CA ASP A 187 -5.84 6.86 4.10
C ASP A 187 -4.52 6.26 3.61
N PRO A 188 -3.78 5.54 4.48
CA PRO A 188 -2.50 4.95 4.10
C PRO A 188 -2.69 3.95 2.96
N PRO A 189 -1.62 3.68 2.18
CA PRO A 189 -1.68 2.60 1.21
C PRO A 189 -2.15 1.34 1.91
N ARG A 190 -3.12 0.66 1.28
CA ARG A 190 -3.57 -0.65 1.74
C ARG A 190 -2.33 -1.51 1.97
N ALA A 191 -2.35 -2.29 3.04
CA ALA A 191 -1.28 -3.24 3.29
C ALA A 191 -1.04 -4.03 2.00
N ALA A 192 0.23 -4.12 1.59
CA ALA A 192 0.60 -4.82 0.37
C ALA A 192 -0.09 -6.20 0.38
N PRO A 193 -0.93 -6.52 -0.61
CA PRO A 193 -1.70 -7.75 -0.58
C PRO A 193 -0.76 -8.96 -0.52
N ILE A 194 -1.22 -10.00 0.16
CA ILE A 194 -0.48 -11.25 0.35
C ILE A 194 -1.33 -12.37 -0.22
N ALA A 195 -0.75 -13.15 -1.12
CA ALA A 195 -1.42 -14.30 -1.71
C ALA A 195 -1.90 -15.28 -0.62
N SER A 196 -3.21 -15.49 -0.55
CA SER A 196 -3.81 -16.53 0.28
C SER A 196 -3.50 -17.94 -0.28
N ASP A 197 -3.56 -18.98 0.56
CA ASP A 197 -3.35 -20.35 0.10
C ASP A 197 -4.40 -20.77 -0.95
N THR A 198 -5.64 -20.31 -0.79
CA THR A 198 -6.73 -20.50 -1.75
C THR A 198 -6.39 -19.87 -3.10
N PHE A 199 -5.90 -18.63 -3.09
CA PHE A 199 -5.47 -17.95 -4.31
C PHE A 199 -4.30 -18.67 -4.99
N ILE A 200 -3.31 -19.13 -4.23
CA ILE A 200 -2.19 -19.91 -4.78
C ILE A 200 -2.70 -21.20 -5.44
N ALA A 201 -3.62 -21.92 -4.79
CA ALA A 201 -4.21 -23.13 -5.34
C ALA A 201 -5.01 -22.87 -6.63
N GLN A 202 -5.73 -21.74 -6.69
CA GLN A 202 -6.45 -21.31 -7.90
C GLN A 202 -5.47 -21.07 -9.05
N ILE A 203 -4.36 -20.35 -8.82
CA ILE A 203 -3.35 -20.13 -9.87
C ILE A 203 -2.70 -21.45 -10.28
N GLN A 204 -2.42 -22.37 -9.34
CA GLN A 204 -1.89 -23.71 -9.63
C GLN A 204 -2.80 -24.51 -10.56
N GLN A 205 -4.12 -24.42 -10.38
CA GLN A 205 -5.08 -25.11 -11.24
C GLN A 205 -5.03 -24.62 -12.69
N HIS A 206 -4.82 -23.32 -12.91
CA HIS A 206 -4.85 -22.70 -14.24
C HIS A 206 -3.46 -22.55 -14.89
N ALA A 207 -2.38 -22.67 -14.12
CA ALA A 207 -1.01 -22.72 -14.59
C ALA A 207 -0.26 -23.93 -14.00
N PRO A 208 -0.71 -25.18 -14.26
CA PRO A 208 -0.19 -26.37 -13.55
C PRO A 208 1.25 -26.73 -13.93
N ARG A 209 1.72 -26.31 -15.11
CA ARG A 209 3.06 -26.56 -15.63
C ARG A 209 3.45 -25.50 -16.66
N PHE A 210 4.73 -25.42 -16.95
CA PHE A 210 5.25 -24.65 -18.08
C PHE A 210 4.97 -25.39 -19.39
N ASP A 211 4.46 -24.66 -20.38
CA ASP A 211 4.09 -25.24 -21.67
C ASP A 211 4.13 -24.24 -22.83
N GLY A 212 4.87 -23.14 -22.70
CA GLY A 212 5.04 -22.19 -23.80
C GLY A 212 5.61 -20.85 -23.39
N ASP A 213 5.61 -19.91 -24.32
CA ASP A 213 5.98 -18.54 -24.01
C ASP A 213 5.00 -17.87 -23.04
N PHE A 214 5.36 -16.67 -22.60
CA PHE A 214 4.61 -15.93 -21.59
C PHE A 214 3.26 -15.38 -22.11
N VAL A 215 3.11 -15.24 -23.43
CA VAL A 215 1.85 -14.80 -24.07
C VAL A 215 0.84 -15.94 -24.09
N VAL A 216 1.28 -17.18 -24.32
CA VAL A 216 0.45 -18.38 -24.21
C VAL A 216 -0.11 -18.52 -22.80
N LEU A 217 0.72 -18.30 -21.78
CA LEU A 217 0.29 -18.29 -20.38
C LEU A 217 -0.78 -17.23 -20.12
N ALA A 218 -0.55 -15.99 -20.57
CA ALA A 218 -1.53 -14.92 -20.41
C ALA A 218 -2.87 -15.24 -21.08
N SER A 219 -2.85 -15.81 -22.30
CA SER A 219 -4.09 -16.24 -22.98
C SER A 219 -4.87 -17.26 -22.16
N ARG A 220 -4.18 -18.27 -21.60
CA ARG A 220 -4.82 -19.29 -20.78
C ARG A 220 -5.46 -18.72 -19.51
N LEU A 221 -4.76 -17.83 -18.80
CA LEU A 221 -5.30 -17.19 -17.61
C LEU A 221 -6.55 -16.37 -17.96
N LYS A 222 -6.55 -15.73 -19.13
CA LYS A 222 -7.69 -14.96 -19.63
C LYS A 222 -8.88 -15.86 -19.98
N ASP A 223 -8.63 -16.97 -20.67
CA ASP A 223 -9.66 -17.96 -21.03
C ASP A 223 -10.26 -18.63 -19.77
N ALA A 224 -9.47 -18.72 -18.70
CA ALA A 224 -9.92 -19.17 -17.38
C ALA A 224 -10.71 -18.10 -16.59
N GLY A 225 -10.82 -16.87 -17.09
CA GLY A 225 -11.51 -15.77 -16.41
C GLY A 225 -10.79 -15.24 -15.18
N LEU A 226 -9.48 -15.49 -15.05
CA LEU A 226 -8.71 -14.96 -13.93
C LEU A 226 -8.42 -13.47 -14.13
N PRO A 227 -8.55 -12.64 -13.09
CA PRO A 227 -8.19 -11.23 -13.17
C PRO A 227 -6.67 -11.07 -13.09
N PHE A 228 -6.06 -10.52 -14.15
CA PHE A 228 -4.64 -10.21 -14.19
C PHE A 228 -4.36 -9.09 -15.21
N ASP A 229 -3.18 -8.47 -15.08
CA ASP A 229 -2.63 -7.57 -16.09
C ASP A 229 -1.32 -8.12 -16.67
N LEU A 230 -1.19 -8.14 -18.00
CA LEU A 230 0.08 -8.39 -18.67
C LEU A 230 0.81 -7.07 -18.88
N VAL A 231 1.91 -6.88 -18.15
CA VAL A 231 2.71 -5.65 -18.14
C VAL A 231 4.02 -5.88 -18.91
N TRP A 232 4.35 -4.93 -19.79
CA TRP A 232 5.61 -4.88 -20.52
C TRP A 232 6.51 -3.83 -19.87
N CYS A 233 7.50 -4.25 -19.09
CA CYS A 233 8.29 -3.35 -18.24
C CYS A 233 9.52 -2.74 -18.96
N SER A 234 9.55 -2.73 -20.30
CA SER A 234 10.63 -2.16 -21.11
C SER A 234 10.24 -0.81 -21.72
N ARG A 235 11.23 -0.05 -22.20
CA ARG A 235 11.00 1.13 -23.01
C ARG A 235 10.70 0.74 -24.46
N ARG A 236 9.66 1.35 -25.04
CA ARG A 236 9.20 1.07 -26.42
C ARG A 236 10.26 1.38 -27.48
N ASP A 237 11.12 2.37 -27.25
CA ASP A 237 12.13 2.85 -28.19
C ASP A 237 13.47 2.10 -28.11
N ALA A 238 13.59 1.09 -27.25
CA ALA A 238 14.82 0.30 -27.07
C ALA A 238 14.58 -1.22 -27.17
N ARG A 239 13.50 -1.62 -27.87
CA ARG A 239 13.06 -3.02 -27.96
C ARG A 239 13.97 -3.90 -28.82
N ASP A 240 14.80 -3.32 -29.67
CA ASP A 240 15.78 -4.04 -30.50
C ASP A 240 17.11 -4.30 -29.77
N ASP A 241 17.29 -3.77 -28.55
CA ASP A 241 18.53 -3.86 -27.78
C ASP A 241 18.41 -4.84 -26.59
N GLU A 242 18.98 -6.04 -26.76
CA GLU A 242 19.10 -7.07 -25.72
C GLU A 242 19.80 -6.56 -24.47
N ARG A 243 20.87 -5.78 -24.66
CA ARG A 243 21.71 -5.29 -23.58
C ARG A 243 20.91 -4.28 -22.76
N PHE A 244 20.20 -3.37 -23.42
CA PHE A 244 19.33 -2.43 -22.74
C PHE A 244 18.26 -3.13 -21.88
N ALA A 245 17.58 -4.15 -22.41
CA ALA A 245 16.60 -4.92 -21.65
C ALA A 245 17.23 -5.64 -20.45
N SER A 246 18.42 -6.24 -20.64
CA SER A 246 19.17 -6.93 -19.58
C SER A 246 19.65 -5.99 -18.48
N ASP A 247 20.17 -4.82 -18.86
CA ASP A 247 20.65 -3.80 -17.92
C ASP A 247 19.47 -3.19 -17.16
N THR A 248 18.35 -2.91 -17.83
CA THR A 248 17.08 -2.47 -17.20
C THR A 248 16.58 -3.49 -16.17
N ALA A 249 16.60 -4.80 -16.50
CA ALA A 249 16.21 -5.84 -15.55
C ALA A 249 17.12 -5.85 -14.31
N ARG A 250 18.43 -5.65 -14.49
CA ARG A 250 19.41 -5.67 -13.39
C ARG A 250 19.34 -4.43 -12.51
N GLU A 251 19.22 -3.25 -13.12
CA GLU A 251 19.28 -1.96 -12.43
C GLU A 251 17.92 -1.57 -11.85
N ASP A 252 16.86 -1.68 -12.66
CA ASP A 252 15.52 -1.21 -12.31
C ASP A 252 14.54 -2.33 -11.94
N GLY A 253 14.82 -3.57 -12.34
CA GLY A 253 13.89 -4.69 -12.15
C GLY A 253 13.48 -4.90 -10.70
N ARG A 254 14.36 -4.63 -9.73
CA ARG A 254 14.01 -4.64 -8.31
C ARG A 254 12.90 -3.64 -8.00
N LYS A 255 13.04 -2.39 -8.45
CA LYS A 255 12.06 -1.32 -8.19
C LYS A 255 10.73 -1.62 -8.89
N ILE A 256 10.78 -2.16 -10.11
CA ILE A 256 9.59 -2.59 -10.85
C ILE A 256 8.82 -3.66 -10.07
N LEU A 257 9.50 -4.71 -9.61
CA LEU A 257 8.86 -5.76 -8.81
C LEU A 257 8.37 -5.24 -7.45
N GLU A 258 9.12 -4.36 -6.78
CA GLU A 258 8.66 -3.73 -5.53
C GLU A 258 7.35 -2.95 -5.73
N LEU A 259 7.18 -2.25 -6.85
CA LEU A 259 5.95 -1.54 -7.19
C LEU A 259 4.80 -2.51 -7.50
N ALA A 260 5.05 -3.59 -8.24
CA ALA A 260 4.05 -4.62 -8.52
C ALA A 260 3.49 -5.24 -7.22
N PHE A 261 4.38 -5.57 -6.27
CA PHE A 261 3.99 -6.11 -4.96
C PHE A 261 3.41 -5.08 -3.98
N ARG A 262 3.25 -3.81 -4.36
CA ARG A 262 2.40 -2.88 -3.61
C ARG A 262 0.93 -3.00 -4.01
N ARG A 263 0.67 -3.40 -5.25
CA ARG A 263 -0.66 -3.49 -5.83
C ARG A 263 -1.22 -4.90 -5.81
N ASN A 264 -0.35 -5.91 -5.93
CA ASN A 264 -0.77 -7.27 -6.27
C ASN A 264 -0.21 -8.33 -5.29
N PRO A 265 -1.01 -9.34 -4.93
CA PRO A 265 -0.61 -10.42 -4.02
C PRO A 265 0.49 -11.33 -4.60
N ALA A 266 0.52 -11.45 -5.93
CA ALA A 266 1.48 -12.28 -6.65
C ALA A 266 1.83 -11.69 -8.02
N VAL A 267 2.99 -12.09 -8.53
CA VAL A 267 3.33 -11.90 -9.94
C VAL A 267 3.85 -13.20 -10.54
N LEU A 268 3.68 -13.35 -11.84
CA LEU A 268 4.45 -14.30 -12.64
C LEU A 268 5.48 -13.53 -13.46
N ILE A 269 6.69 -14.07 -13.56
CA ILE A 269 7.73 -13.59 -14.47
C ILE A 269 8.40 -14.80 -15.16
N PRO A 270 8.89 -14.66 -16.40
CA PRO A 270 9.66 -15.72 -17.04
C PRO A 270 11.09 -15.82 -16.48
N SER A 271 11.66 -17.01 -16.60
CA SER A 271 13.12 -17.23 -16.57
C SER A 271 13.56 -17.60 -17.98
N SER A 272 14.36 -16.69 -18.54
CA SER A 272 14.78 -16.61 -19.93
C SER A 272 16.30 -16.37 -20.03
N PRO A 273 17.15 -17.30 -19.52
CA PRO A 273 18.61 -17.10 -19.48
C PRO A 273 19.26 -16.81 -20.84
N ASP A 274 18.63 -17.25 -21.94
CA ASP A 274 19.08 -17.04 -23.31
C ASP A 274 18.01 -16.31 -24.15
N GLY A 275 17.21 -15.44 -23.51
CA GLY A 275 16.06 -14.78 -24.12
C GLY A 275 14.84 -15.67 -24.36
N LYS A 276 14.97 -17.00 -24.27
CA LYS A 276 13.86 -17.95 -24.41
C LYS A 276 13.33 -18.35 -23.04
N THR A 277 12.02 -18.20 -22.83
CA THR A 277 11.39 -18.65 -21.59
C THR A 277 11.51 -20.17 -21.45
N LYS A 278 12.06 -20.62 -20.32
CA LYS A 278 12.24 -22.05 -19.98
C LYS A 278 11.35 -22.51 -18.82
N LYS A 279 10.91 -21.56 -18.00
CA LYS A 279 10.06 -21.76 -16.83
C LYS A 279 9.44 -20.45 -16.42
N TYR A 280 8.40 -20.51 -15.58
CA TYR A 280 7.84 -19.34 -14.93
C TYR A 280 8.27 -19.31 -13.47
N TYR A 281 8.48 -18.13 -12.92
CA TYR A 281 8.52 -17.92 -11.48
C TYR A 281 7.18 -17.39 -11.02
N PHE A 282 6.50 -18.12 -10.14
CA PHE A 282 5.39 -17.61 -9.36
C PHE A 282 5.93 -17.02 -8.06
N VAL A 283 5.77 -15.71 -7.89
CA VAL A 283 6.43 -14.95 -6.84
C VAL A 283 5.37 -14.30 -5.96
N THR A 284 5.50 -14.50 -4.64
CA THR A 284 4.58 -13.99 -3.61
C THR A 284 5.35 -13.35 -2.46
N ARG A 285 4.70 -12.45 -1.73
CA ARG A 285 5.29 -11.85 -0.52
C ARG A 285 5.16 -12.84 0.66
N PRO A 286 6.17 -12.98 1.53
CA PRO A 286 6.02 -13.73 2.77
C PRO A 286 5.01 -13.03 3.70
N ALA A 287 4.23 -13.79 4.47
CA ALA A 287 3.24 -13.24 5.41
C ALA A 287 3.82 -12.21 6.41
N LYS A 288 5.08 -12.38 6.81
CA LYS A 288 5.79 -11.46 7.73
C LYS A 288 6.51 -10.31 7.03
N GLY A 289 6.38 -10.21 5.71
CA GLY A 289 7.16 -9.28 4.87
C GLY A 289 8.65 -9.64 4.81
N GLY A 290 9.48 -8.67 4.41
CA GLY A 290 10.94 -8.80 4.33
C GLY A 290 11.52 -8.47 2.95
N ALA A 291 12.84 -8.58 2.84
CA ALA A 291 13.60 -8.32 1.61
C ALA A 291 13.67 -9.53 0.65
N SER A 292 13.16 -10.68 1.08
CA SER A 292 13.08 -11.91 0.29
C SER A 292 11.62 -12.25 0.00
N PHE A 293 11.41 -12.94 -1.10
CA PHE A 293 10.10 -13.29 -1.66
C PHE A 293 10.00 -14.80 -1.77
N MET A 294 8.77 -15.30 -1.64
CA MET A 294 8.48 -16.72 -1.75
C MET A 294 8.25 -17.06 -3.22
N VAL A 295 9.11 -17.92 -3.76
CA VAL A 295 9.17 -18.25 -5.18
C VAL A 295 8.91 -19.72 -5.38
N ARG A 296 8.02 -20.04 -6.31
CA ARG A 296 7.82 -21.39 -6.84
C ARG A 296 8.16 -21.38 -8.32
N GLU A 297 8.96 -22.35 -8.75
CA GLU A 297 9.28 -22.53 -10.16
C GLU A 297 8.19 -23.38 -10.80
N ILE A 298 7.65 -22.93 -11.93
CA ILE A 298 6.70 -23.69 -12.74
C ILE A 298 7.46 -24.19 -13.96
N THR A 299 7.69 -25.49 -14.01
CA THR A 299 8.42 -26.19 -15.09
C THR A 299 7.48 -27.14 -15.82
N GLU A 300 7.95 -27.81 -16.87
CA GLU A 300 7.17 -28.83 -17.59
C GLU A 300 6.71 -29.98 -16.67
N ARG A 301 7.45 -30.21 -15.57
CA ARG A 301 7.15 -31.22 -14.54
C ARG A 301 6.16 -30.72 -13.48
N GLY A 302 5.76 -29.45 -13.56
CA GLY A 302 4.91 -28.80 -12.59
C GLY A 302 5.67 -27.86 -11.64
N TRP A 303 5.08 -27.63 -10.47
CA TRP A 303 5.54 -26.65 -9.49
C TRP A 303 6.62 -27.22 -8.56
N SER A 304 7.62 -26.40 -8.26
CA SER A 304 8.58 -26.68 -7.20
C SER A 304 8.03 -26.34 -5.81
N ASP A 305 8.71 -26.83 -4.79
CA ASP A 305 8.58 -26.29 -3.43
C ASP A 305 8.92 -24.80 -3.39
N ALA A 306 8.35 -24.12 -2.40
CA ALA A 306 8.53 -22.70 -2.20
C ALA A 306 9.93 -22.39 -1.65
N GLN A 307 10.64 -21.44 -2.26
CA GLN A 307 11.98 -21.02 -1.87
C GLN A 307 12.05 -19.52 -1.66
N LEU A 308 12.84 -19.07 -0.68
CA LEU A 308 13.11 -17.66 -0.49
C LEU A 308 14.17 -17.17 -1.48
N LYS A 309 13.82 -16.18 -2.30
CA LYS A 309 14.74 -15.51 -3.23
C LYS A 309 14.64 -13.99 -3.09
N THR A 310 15.70 -13.28 -3.39
CA THR A 310 15.66 -11.80 -3.47
C THR A 310 15.17 -11.35 -4.83
N LEU A 311 14.54 -10.17 -4.92
CA LEU A 311 14.11 -9.63 -6.23
C LEU A 311 15.27 -9.51 -7.22
N GLY A 312 16.45 -9.07 -6.77
CA GLY A 312 17.63 -8.97 -7.65
C GLY A 312 18.13 -10.33 -8.18
N SER A 313 17.78 -11.46 -7.53
CA SER A 313 18.08 -12.78 -8.10
C SER A 313 17.08 -13.18 -9.18
N LEU A 314 15.83 -12.70 -9.08
CA LEU A 314 14.75 -12.98 -10.02
C LEU A 314 14.90 -12.22 -11.34
N THR A 315 15.49 -11.03 -11.30
CA THR A 315 15.57 -10.17 -12.48
C THR A 315 16.72 -10.54 -13.43
N ARG A 316 17.65 -11.41 -13.02
CA ARG A 316 18.85 -11.76 -13.82
C ARG A 316 18.55 -12.43 -15.15
N GLU A 317 17.47 -13.19 -15.20
CA GLU A 317 17.05 -13.97 -16.36
C GLU A 317 15.68 -13.50 -16.86
N TRP A 318 15.30 -12.25 -16.60
CA TRP A 318 13.95 -11.77 -16.93
C TRP A 318 13.82 -11.30 -18.39
N ALA A 319 14.89 -10.72 -18.95
CA ALA A 319 14.92 -10.27 -20.33
C ALA A 319 14.54 -11.40 -21.29
N THR A 320 13.46 -11.19 -22.05
CA THR A 320 12.85 -12.22 -22.89
C THR A 320 12.71 -11.71 -24.31
N ALA A 321 13.13 -12.53 -25.27
CA ALA A 321 13.01 -12.27 -26.69
C ALA A 321 11.66 -12.77 -27.21
N PHE A 322 10.98 -11.93 -27.98
CA PHE A 322 9.72 -12.24 -28.66
C PHE A 322 9.86 -12.04 -30.16
N THR A 323 9.22 -12.90 -30.94
CA THR A 323 9.14 -12.76 -32.38
C THR A 323 7.82 -12.10 -32.76
N ILE A 324 7.88 -11.02 -33.54
CA ILE A 324 6.70 -10.35 -34.10
C ILE A 324 6.58 -10.80 -35.56
N ALA A 325 5.37 -11.16 -36.00
CA ALA A 325 5.12 -11.73 -37.33
C ALA A 325 5.63 -10.86 -38.51
N GLU A 326 5.81 -9.56 -38.29
CA GLU A 326 6.22 -8.57 -39.30
C GLU A 326 7.70 -8.17 -39.19
N GLN A 327 8.47 -8.74 -38.24
CA GLN A 327 9.87 -8.38 -38.00
C GLN A 327 10.79 -9.60 -38.07
N THR A 328 11.95 -9.43 -38.71
CA THR A 328 12.99 -10.47 -38.80
C THR A 328 13.86 -10.54 -37.55
N ALA A 329 14.02 -9.43 -36.83
CA ALA A 329 14.74 -9.37 -35.57
C ALA A 329 13.77 -9.60 -34.38
N PRO A 330 14.19 -10.31 -33.33
CA PRO A 330 13.41 -10.41 -32.11
C PRO A 330 13.36 -9.07 -31.38
N VAL A 331 12.27 -8.83 -30.65
CA VAL A 331 12.17 -7.73 -29.69
C VAL A 331 12.44 -8.24 -28.28
N TRP A 332 13.11 -7.43 -27.48
CA TRP A 332 13.50 -7.73 -26.11
C TRP A 332 12.61 -6.99 -25.11
N GLU A 333 12.04 -7.75 -24.19
CA GLU A 333 11.01 -7.29 -23.28
C GLU A 333 11.22 -7.81 -21.86
N LEU A 334 10.59 -7.13 -20.91
CA LEU A 334 10.50 -7.54 -19.50
C LEU A 334 9.03 -7.84 -19.16
N PRO A 335 8.48 -8.98 -19.62
CA PRO A 335 7.07 -9.28 -19.44
C PRO A 335 6.79 -9.74 -18.01
N MET A 336 5.70 -9.27 -17.43
CA MET A 336 5.23 -9.68 -16.09
C MET A 336 3.72 -9.80 -16.11
N ILE A 337 3.20 -10.81 -15.43
CA ILE A 337 1.77 -10.93 -15.17
C ILE A 337 1.55 -10.52 -13.72
N GLU A 338 0.86 -9.41 -13.52
CA GLU A 338 0.37 -8.96 -12.21
C GLU A 338 -0.95 -9.69 -11.93
N LEU A 339 -0.98 -10.54 -10.89
CA LEU A 339 -2.15 -11.36 -10.57
C LEU A 339 -2.98 -10.69 -9.49
N HIS A 340 -4.29 -10.56 -9.73
CA HIS A 340 -5.24 -9.95 -8.80
C HIS A 340 -5.97 -11.02 -8.00
N GLU A 341 -6.19 -10.82 -6.70
CA GLU A 341 -7.25 -11.57 -6.01
C GLU A 341 -8.58 -11.00 -6.51
N GLY A 342 -9.48 -11.87 -7.00
CA GLY A 342 -10.80 -11.44 -7.46
C GLY A 342 -11.52 -10.69 -6.34
N SER A 343 -12.25 -9.62 -6.68
CA SER A 343 -13.18 -9.03 -5.73
C SER A 343 -14.22 -10.09 -5.38
N GLU A 344 -14.38 -10.40 -4.09
CA GLU A 344 -15.67 -10.85 -3.61
C GLU A 344 -16.63 -9.69 -3.86
N ASP A 345 -17.41 -9.79 -4.95
CA ASP A 345 -18.53 -8.89 -5.23
C ASP A 345 -19.65 -9.05 -4.19
#